data_AF-A0A970SK22-F1
#
_entry.id   AF-A0A970SK22-F1
#
_cell.length_a   1.000
_cell.length_b   1.000
_cell.length_c   1.000
_cell.angle_alpha   90.00
_cell.angle_beta   90.00
_cell.angle_gamma   90.00
#
_symmetry.space_group_name_H-M   'P 1'
#
loop_
_entity.id
_entity.type
_entity.pdbx_description
1 polymer ?
#
loop_
_entity_poly.entity_id
_entity_poly.type
_entity_poly.pdbx_seq_one_letter_code
_entity_poly.pdbx_strand_id
1 'polypeptide(L)' 'MEKIENEIVEILQKYTFNKDVWKDFNVNSKITSDLKINSARIVDIILDIEEKYEIEIEDKLLDKIKTIGDMKNVINNKLQ' A
#
# COMPACT_ATOMS: atom_id res chain seq x y z
N MET A 1 -10.55 -2.81 11.46
CA MET A 1 -9.46 -2.26 10.62
C MET A 1 -9.12 -0.90 11.14
N GLU A 2 -7.83 -0.61 11.25
CA GLU A 2 -7.33 0.69 11.70
C GLU A 2 -7.51 1.76 10.60
N LYS A 3 -7.56 3.04 10.97
CA LYS A 3 -7.80 4.15 10.03
C LYS A 3 -6.82 4.16 8.86
N ILE A 4 -5.53 3.98 9.14
CA ILE A 4 -4.45 3.96 8.13
C ILE A 4 -4.62 2.79 7.15
N GLU A 5 -5.08 1.62 7.61
CA GLU A 5 -5.30 0.47 6.72
C GLU A 5 -6.39 0.75 5.69
N ASN A 6 -7.49 1.36 6.11
CA ASN A 6 -8.56 1.75 5.20
C ASN A 6 -8.07 2.76 4.16
N GLU A 7 -7.29 3.75 4.60
CA GLU A 7 -6.74 4.78 3.73
C GLU A 7 -5.74 4.23 2.72
N ILE A 8 -4.92 3.24 3.10
CA ILE A 8 -4.05 2.49 2.18
C ILE A 8 -4.89 1.72 1.15
N VAL A 9 -5.93 1.03 1.61
CA VAL A 9 -6.82 0.24 0.72
C VAL A 9 -7.52 1.14 -0.31
N GLU A 10 -7.99 2.31 0.09
CA GLU A 10 -8.57 3.31 -0.83
C GLU A 10 -7.59 3.74 -1.93
N ILE A 11 -6.30 3.91 -1.59
CA ILE A 11 -5.27 4.20 -2.59
C ILE A 11 -5.09 2.99 -3.51
N LEU A 12 -4.84 1.81 -2.95
CA LEU A 12 -4.59 0.59 -3.72
C LEU A 12 -5.74 0.22 -4.66
N GLN A 13 -7.00 0.52 -4.30
CA GLN A 13 -8.17 0.34 -5.16
C GLN A 13 -8.11 1.13 -6.47
N LYS A 14 -7.38 2.25 -6.52
CA LYS A 14 -7.16 3.02 -7.76
C LYS A 14 -6.25 2.28 -8.76
N TYR A 15 -5.47 1.32 -8.28
CA TYR A 15 -4.42 0.63 -9.03
C TYR A 15 -4.77 -0.79 -9.47
N THR A 16 -5.97 -1.27 -9.14
CA THR A 16 -6.49 -2.55 -9.61
C THR A 16 -7.96 -2.42 -10.01
N PHE A 17 -8.30 -2.92 -11.20
CA PHE A 17 -9.68 -3.01 -11.66
C PHE A 17 -10.38 -4.27 -11.13
N ASN A 18 -9.61 -5.21 -10.57
CA ASN A 18 -10.15 -6.46 -10.08
C ASN A 18 -10.79 -6.24 -8.71
N LYS A 19 -12.11 -6.11 -8.68
CA LYS A 19 -12.87 -5.88 -7.45
C LYS A 19 -12.93 -7.11 -6.52
N ASP A 20 -12.73 -8.31 -7.06
CA ASP A 20 -12.84 -9.55 -6.29
C ASP A 20 -11.71 -9.72 -5.28
N VAL A 21 -10.54 -9.10 -5.52
CA VAL A 21 -9.40 -9.16 -4.59
C VAL A 21 -9.73 -8.56 -3.22
N TRP A 22 -10.78 -7.71 -3.15
CA TRP A 22 -11.20 -7.03 -1.92
C TRP A 22 -12.22 -7.81 -1.09
N LYS A 23 -12.63 -9.01 -1.50
CA LYS A 23 -13.55 -9.84 -0.71
C LYS A 23 -12.86 -10.50 0.48
N ASP A 24 -11.61 -10.93 0.31
CA ASP A 24 -10.87 -11.75 1.28
C ASP A 24 -9.49 -11.17 1.65
N PHE A 25 -9.25 -9.90 1.34
CA PHE A 25 -7.96 -9.27 1.65
C PHE A 25 -7.75 -9.08 3.15
N ASN A 26 -6.49 -9.08 3.56
CA ASN A 26 -6.06 -8.79 4.93
C ASN A 26 -4.67 -8.13 4.92
N VAL A 27 -4.14 -7.80 6.09
CA VAL A 27 -2.84 -7.12 6.22
C VAL A 27 -1.67 -7.89 5.58
N ASN A 28 -1.77 -9.22 5.48
CA ASN A 28 -0.73 -10.04 4.85
C ASN A 28 -0.91 -10.19 3.34
N SER A 29 -2.00 -9.64 2.76
CA SER A 29 -2.24 -9.70 1.33
C SER A 29 -1.13 -9.00 0.58
N LYS A 30 -0.51 -9.72 -0.35
CA LYS A 30 0.56 -9.23 -1.20
C LYS A 30 -0.02 -8.32 -2.28
N ILE A 31 0.57 -7.13 -2.40
CA ILE A 31 0.10 -6.08 -3.32
C ILE A 31 0.09 -6.60 -4.76
N THR A 32 1.16 -7.28 -5.17
CA THR A 32 1.29 -7.73 -6.57
C THR A 32 0.59 -9.06 -6.85
N SER A 33 0.74 -10.07 -5.98
CA SER A 33 0.18 -11.41 -6.25
C SER A 33 -1.29 -11.54 -5.89
N ASP A 34 -1.73 -10.92 -4.79
CA ASP A 34 -3.06 -11.15 -4.23
C ASP A 34 -4.02 -10.04 -4.69
N LEU A 35 -3.59 -8.78 -4.59
CA LEU A 35 -4.38 -7.62 -5.05
C LEU A 35 -4.29 -7.40 -6.57
N LYS A 36 -3.47 -8.18 -7.27
CA LYS A 36 -3.25 -8.13 -8.73
C LYS A 36 -2.81 -6.75 -9.23
N ILE A 37 -2.08 -6.00 -8.40
CA ILE A 37 -1.50 -4.71 -8.79
C ILE A 37 -0.18 -4.95 -9.52
N ASN A 38 0.03 -4.26 -10.63
CA ASN A 38 1.29 -4.36 -11.36
C ASN A 38 2.44 -3.73 -10.56
N SER A 39 3.58 -4.40 -10.46
CA SER A 39 4.78 -3.88 -9.77
C SER A 39 5.26 -2.54 -10.32
N ALA A 40 5.00 -2.25 -11.60
CA ALA A 40 5.29 -0.95 -12.22
C ALA A 40 4.52 0.22 -11.57
N ARG A 41 3.44 -0.06 -10.85
CA ARG A 41 2.63 0.96 -10.16
C ARG A 41 3.05 1.21 -8.71
N ILE A 42 4.02 0.46 -8.19
CA ILE A 42 4.43 0.60 -6.78
C ILE A 42 4.99 1.99 -6.50
N VAL A 43 5.78 2.55 -7.42
CA VAL A 43 6.30 3.91 -7.29
C VAL A 43 5.15 4.93 -7.21
N ASP A 44 4.17 4.84 -8.12
CA ASP A 44 2.99 5.73 -8.11
C ASP A 44 2.19 5.61 -6.80
N ILE A 45 1.99 4.38 -6.30
CA ILE A 45 1.28 4.13 -5.04
C ILE A 45 2.00 4.78 -3.87
N ILE A 46 3.33 4.76 -3.87
CA ILE A 46 4.14 5.35 -2.81
C ILE A 46 4.06 6.86 -2.87
N LEU A 47 4.12 7.47 -4.06
CA LEU A 47 3.92 8.91 -4.24
C LEU A 47 2.54 9.36 -3.70
N ASP A 48 1.47 8.60 -3.98
CA ASP A 48 0.13 8.88 -3.44
C ASP A 48 0.09 8.84 -1.90
N ILE A 49 0.90 7.97 -1.28
CA ILE A 49 1.00 7.84 0.17
C ILE A 49 1.81 8.98 0.77
N GLU A 50 2.95 9.30 0.16
CA GLU A 50 3.79 10.43 0.53
C GLU A 50 3.01 11.75 0.49
N GLU A 51 2.21 11.97 -0.56
CA GLU A 51 1.32 13.13 -0.66
C GLU A 51 0.22 13.11 0.41
N LYS A 52 -0.43 11.95 0.64
CA LYS A 52 -1.54 11.84 1.61
C LYS A 52 -1.11 12.08 3.06
N TYR A 53 0.08 11.63 3.43
CA TYR A 53 0.58 11.71 4.81
C TYR A 53 1.64 12.79 5.01
N GLU A 54 2.02 13.52 3.96
CA GLU A 54 3.12 14.49 3.95
C GLU A 54 4.44 13.89 4.49
N ILE A 55 4.78 12.69 4.04
CA ILE A 55 6.00 11.95 4.44
C ILE A 55 6.91 11.66 3.25
N GLU A 56 8.16 11.30 3.52
CA GLU A 56 9.13 10.84 2.53
C GLU A 56 9.61 9.40 2.85
N ILE A 57 9.39 8.50 1.89
CA ILE A 57 9.72 7.09 1.95
C ILE A 57 10.97 6.85 1.11
N GLU A 58 12.07 6.50 1.78
CA GLU A 58 13.35 6.25 1.11
C GLU A 58 13.24 5.06 0.14
N ASP A 59 13.83 5.19 -1.06
CA ASP A 59 13.79 4.17 -2.13
C ASP A 59 14.15 2.76 -1.65
N LYS A 60 15.11 2.64 -0.73
CA LYS A 60 15.55 1.35 -0.14
C LYS A 60 14.45 0.62 0.64
N LEU A 61 13.36 1.32 1.01
CA LEU A 61 12.20 0.75 1.69
C LEU A 61 11.18 0.21 0.69
N LEU A 62 11.19 0.68 -0.56
CA LEU A 62 10.24 0.23 -1.61
C LEU A 62 10.30 -1.28 -1.81
N ASP A 63 11.51 -1.86 -1.85
CA ASP A 63 11.71 -3.31 -2.00
C ASP A 63 11.18 -4.13 -0.81
N LYS A 64 10.98 -3.49 0.35
CA LYS A 64 10.43 -4.11 1.56
C LYS A 64 8.91 -4.08 1.58
N ILE A 65 8.28 -3.24 0.77
CA ILE A 65 6.82 -3.08 0.73
C ILE A 65 6.22 -4.16 -0.17
N LYS A 66 5.82 -5.28 0.43
CA LYS A 66 5.25 -6.43 -0.28
C LYS A 66 3.77 -6.62 0.02
N THR A 67 3.37 -6.26 1.23
CA THR A 67 2.02 -6.44 1.76
C THR A 67 1.42 -5.12 2.24
N ILE A 68 0.10 -5.12 2.47
CA ILE A 68 -0.60 -3.97 3.10
C ILE A 68 0.01 -3.66 4.47
N GLY A 69 0.36 -4.68 5.25
CA GLY A 69 0.99 -4.54 6.56
C GLY A 69 2.37 -3.90 6.49
N ASP A 70 3.19 -4.26 5.50
CA ASP A 70 4.51 -3.63 5.31
C ASP A 70 4.37 -2.12 5.05
N MET A 71 3.42 -1.76 4.19
CA MET A 71 3.13 -0.36 3.85
C MET A 71 2.66 0.44 5.08
N LYS A 72 1.74 -0.13 5.86
CA LYS A 72 1.28 0.44 7.13
C LYS A 72 2.45 0.65 8.11
N ASN A 73 3.35 -0.32 8.24
CA ASN A 73 4.50 -0.22 9.12
C ASN A 73 5.45 0.90 8.70
N VAL A 74 5.71 1.04 7.39
CA VAL A 74 6.54 2.13 6.86
C VAL A 74 5.94 3.49 7.17
N ILE A 75 4.63 3.67 6.94
CA ILE A 75 3.92 4.91 7.24
C ILE A 75 3.98 5.22 8.74
N ASN A 76 3.66 4.24 9.58
CA ASN A 76 3.70 4.42 11.03
C ASN A 76 5.10 4.81 11.54
N ASN A 77 6.16 4.22 11.01
CA ASN A 77 7.53 4.56 11.37
C ASN A 77 7.92 5.99 10.97
N LYS A 78 7.26 6.58 9.97
CA LYS A 78 7.50 7.95 9.50
C LYS A 78 6.64 8.99 10.21
N LEU A 79 5.48 8.58 10.74
CA LEU A 79 4.57 9.43 11.52
C LEU A 79 4.89 9.48 13.02
N GLN A 80 5.84 8.67 13.49
CA GLN A 80 6.41 8.74 14.84
C GLN A 80 7.43 9.88 14.97
#